data_AF-A0A7J2WTD5-F1
#
_entry.id   AF-A0A7J2WTD5-F1
#
_cell.length_a   1.000
_cell.length_b   1.000
_cell.length_c   1.000
_cell.angle_alpha   90.00
_cell.angle_beta   90.00
_cell.angle_gamma   90.00
#
_symmetry.space_group_name_H-M   'P 1'
#
loop_
_entity.id
_entity.type
_entity.pdbx_description
1 polymer ?
#
loop_
_entity_poly.entity_id
_entity_poly.type
_entity_poly.pdbx_seq_one_letter_code
_entity_poly.pdbx_strand_id
1 'polypeptide(L)' 'MRRGTISISIELKRRLDALRGERTWDEFLTELLDAVIEARARRVESYLRETADRRDIPLERLELKLRDGSEAYTY' A
#
# COMPACT_ATOMS: atom_id res chain seq x y z
N MET A 1 5.61 20.16 6.12
CA MET A 1 4.54 19.15 5.90
C MET A 1 3.18 19.81 6.05
N ARG A 2 2.24 19.53 5.15
CA ARG A 2 0.84 19.97 5.30
C ARG A 2 0.13 18.99 6.24
N ARG A 3 -0.64 19.52 7.21
CA ARG A 3 -1.44 18.70 8.15
C ARG A 3 -2.87 18.59 7.62
N GLY A 4 -3.49 17.43 7.84
CA GLY A 4 -4.89 17.17 7.50
C GLY A 4 -5.57 16.37 8.60
N THR A 5 -6.88 16.49 8.70
CA THR A 5 -7.70 15.74 9.67
C THR A 5 -8.61 14.79 8.90
N ILE A 6 -8.62 13.52 9.30
CA ILE A 6 -9.59 12.54 8.81
C ILE A 6 -10.62 12.25 9.89
N SER A 7 -11.88 12.17 9.50
CA SER A 7 -12.95 11.75 10.41
C SER A 7 -13.10 10.25 10.34
N ILE A 8 -13.08 9.59 11.50
CA ILE A 8 -13.27 8.15 11.63
C ILE A 8 -14.31 7.86 12.72
N SER A 9 -14.94 6.68 12.67
CA SER A 9 -15.84 6.27 13.73
C SER A 9 -15.07 6.11 15.05
N ILE A 10 -15.76 6.36 16.17
CA ILE A 10 -15.19 6.19 17.52
C ILE A 10 -14.71 4.75 17.73
N GLU A 11 -15.46 3.78 17.21
CA GLU A 11 -15.12 2.37 17.28
C GLU A 11 -13.82 2.05 16.54
N LEU A 12 -13.65 2.59 15.33
CA LEU A 12 -12.40 2.42 14.58
C LEU A 12 -11.23 3.06 15.32
N LYS A 13 -11.42 4.28 15.85
CA LYS A 13 -10.38 4.96 16.65
C LYS A 13 -9.93 4.10 17.84
N ARG A 14 -10.86 3.48 18.57
CA ARG A 14 -10.54 2.59 19.71
C ARG A 14 -9.70 1.39 19.30
N ARG A 15 -10.08 0.73 18.20
CA ARG A 15 -9.32 -0.42 17.67
C ARG A 15 -7.91 -0.02 17.25
N LEU A 16 -7.78 1.12 16.58
CA LEU A 16 -6.49 1.66 16.17
C LEU A 16 -5.64 2.07 17.38
N ASP A 17 -6.22 2.73 18.39
CA ASP A 17 -5.51 3.10 19.63
C ASP A 17 -4.98 1.85 20.38
N ALA A 18 -5.74 0.76 20.41
CA ALA A 18 -5.29 -0.50 21.02
C ALA A 18 -4.07 -1.11 20.30
N LEU A 19 -3.96 -0.91 18.98
CA LEU A 19 -2.84 -1.41 18.17
C LEU A 19 -1.66 -0.45 18.14
N ARG A 20 -1.91 0.85 18.30
CA ARG A 20 -0.89 1.91 18.24
C ARG A 20 0.19 1.72 19.31
N GLY A 21 -0.20 1.32 20.52
CA GLY A 21 0.71 1.22 21.66
C GLY A 21 1.31 2.58 22.01
N GLU A 22 2.64 2.65 22.15
CA GLU A 22 3.35 3.87 22.54
C GLU A 22 3.69 4.82 21.35
N ARG A 23 3.45 4.38 20.11
CA ARG A 23 3.78 5.13 18.89
C ARG A 23 2.91 6.37 18.72
N THR A 24 3.39 7.37 18.00
CA THR A 24 2.56 8.50 17.56
C THR A 24 1.53 8.06 16.52
N TRP A 25 0.48 8.87 16.32
CA TRP A 25 -0.50 8.60 15.27
C TRP A 25 0.12 8.60 13.88
N ASP A 26 1.08 9.51 13.62
CA ASP A 26 1.75 9.60 12.33
C ASP A 26 2.58 8.35 12.05
N GLU A 27 3.44 7.92 12.99
CA GLU A 27 4.24 6.70 12.84
C GLU A 27 3.38 5.46 12.61
N PHE A 28 2.32 5.31 13.42
CA PHE A 28 1.43 4.16 13.33
C PHE A 28 0.66 4.14 12.01
N LEU A 29 0.13 5.28 11.55
CA LEU A 29 -0.61 5.35 10.29
C LEU A 29 0.30 5.19 9.08
N THR A 30 1.55 5.66 9.15
CA THR A 30 2.56 5.41 8.12
C THR A 30 2.89 3.92 8.02
N GLU A 31 3.17 3.26 9.13
CA GLU A 31 3.45 1.82 9.14
C GLU A 31 2.27 0.99 8.63
N LEU A 32 1.05 1.37 9.05
CA LEU A 32 -0.18 0.71 8.59
C LEU A 32 -0.39 0.90 7.08
N LEU A 33 -0.08 2.07 6.54
CA LEU A 33 -0.11 2.34 5.11
C LEU A 33 0.90 1.47 4.35
N ASP A 34 2.14 1.43 4.82
CA ASP A 34 3.22 0.65 4.19
C ASP A 34 2.88 -0.84 4.16
N ALA A 35 2.35 -1.38 5.26
CA ALA A 35 1.89 -2.77 5.34
C ALA A 35 0.77 -3.08 4.33
N VAL A 36 -0.17 -2.14 4.14
CA VAL A 36 -1.27 -2.30 3.16
C VAL A 36 -0.75 -2.25 1.72
N ILE A 37 0.19 -1.34 1.42
CA ILE A 37 0.84 -1.25 0.11
C ILE A 37 1.56 -2.55 -0.19
N GLU A 38 2.37 -3.04 0.74
CA GLU A 38 3.14 -4.26 0.58
C GLU A 38 2.23 -5.50 0.44
N ALA A 39 1.16 -5.59 1.25
CA ALA A 39 0.17 -6.66 1.12
C ALA A 39 -0.60 -6.62 -0.21
N ARG A 40 -0.81 -5.43 -0.79
CA ARG A 40 -1.40 -5.28 -2.12
C ARG A 40 -0.42 -5.71 -3.21
N ALA A 41 0.84 -5.30 -3.10
CA ALA A 41 1.90 -5.73 -4.02
C ALA A 41 2.06 -7.26 -4.03
N ARG A 42 2.13 -7.89 -2.85
CA ARG A 42 2.19 -9.36 -2.71
C ARG A 42 0.98 -10.07 -3.31
N ARG A 43 -0.23 -9.52 -3.12
CA ARG A 43 -1.45 -10.10 -3.73
C ARG A 43 -1.41 -10.03 -5.25
N VAL A 44 -0.98 -8.90 -5.81
CA VAL A 44 -0.81 -8.74 -7.26
C VAL A 44 0.26 -9.70 -7.76
N GLU A 45 1.41 -9.78 -7.09
CA GLU A 45 2.48 -10.70 -7.46
C GLU A 45 2.03 -12.17 -7.43
N SER A 46 1.30 -12.58 -6.37
CA SER A 46 0.77 -13.94 -6.24
C SER A 46 -0.21 -14.26 -7.37
N TYR A 47 -1.15 -13.34 -7.64
CA TYR A 47 -2.05 -13.46 -8.79
C TYR A 47 -1.28 -13.56 -10.11
N LEU A 48 -0.20 -12.80 -10.26
CA LEU A 48 0.62 -12.85 -11.46
C LEU A 48 1.38 -14.19 -11.60
N ARG A 49 1.88 -14.76 -10.50
CA ARG A 49 2.53 -16.07 -10.49
C ARG A 49 1.53 -17.19 -10.82
N GLU A 50 0.35 -17.19 -10.18
CA GLU A 50 -0.70 -18.21 -10.40
C GLU A 50 -1.28 -18.19 -11.81
N THR A 51 -1.24 -17.05 -12.48
CA THR A 51 -1.71 -16.91 -13.86
C THR A 51 -0.61 -17.06 -14.90
N ALA A 52 0.64 -17.29 -14.49
CA ALA A 52 1.80 -17.35 -15.40
C ALA A 52 1.64 -18.46 -16.45
N ASP A 53 1.14 -19.63 -16.03
CA ASP A 53 0.97 -20.83 -16.85
C ASP A 53 -0.12 -20.69 -17.94
N ARG A 54 -0.90 -19.60 -17.87
CA ARG A 54 -2.02 -19.30 -18.79
C ARG A 54 -1.72 -18.10 -19.70
N ARG A 55 -0.48 -17.61 -19.74
CA ARG A 55 -0.10 -16.45 -20.54
C ARG A 55 0.50 -16.84 -21.87
N ASP A 56 0.13 -16.08 -22.90
CA ASP A 56 0.78 -16.11 -24.21
C ASP A 56 2.17 -15.44 -24.22
N ILE A 57 2.55 -14.75 -23.12
CA ILE A 57 3.81 -13.99 -22.99
C ILE A 57 4.54 -14.42 -21.71
N PRO A 58 5.82 -14.84 -21.80
CA PRO A 58 6.63 -15.25 -20.65
C PRO A 58 6.84 -14.14 -19.62
N LEU A 59 6.95 -14.54 -18.35
CA LEU A 59 7.10 -13.65 -17.19
C LEU A 59 8.34 -12.74 -17.31
N GLU A 60 9.42 -13.22 -17.95
CA GLU A 60 10.67 -12.46 -18.09
C GLU A 60 10.51 -11.18 -18.93
N ARG A 61 9.45 -11.07 -19.76
CA ARG A 61 9.16 -9.87 -20.56
C ARG A 61 8.24 -8.87 -19.86
N LEU A 62 7.67 -9.24 -18.71
CA LEU A 62 6.74 -8.41 -17.97
C LEU A 62 7.50 -7.56 -16.93
N GLU A 63 8.43 -6.70 -17.38
CA GLU A 63 9.01 -5.66 -16.52
C GLU A 63 7.94 -4.62 -16.18
N LEU A 64 7.07 -4.94 -15.23
CA LEU A 64 6.19 -3.96 -14.61
C LEU A 64 7.08 -2.98 -13.85
N LYS A 65 7.27 -1.79 -14.41
CA LYS A 65 7.77 -0.61 -13.70
C LYS A 65 6.83 -0.30 -12.53
N LEU A 66 7.01 -0.97 -11.41
CA LEU A 66 6.38 -0.65 -10.12
C LEU A 66 7.17 0.43 -9.37
N ARG A 67 7.89 1.29 -10.11
CA ARG A 67 8.58 2.46 -9.57
C ARG A 67 8.36 3.62 -10.53
N ASP A 68 7.37 4.45 -10.20
CA ASP A 68 7.45 5.92 -10.24
C ASP A 68 6.07 6.49 -9.94
N GLY A 69 5.84 6.68 -8.64
CA GLY A 69 4.85 7.63 -8.16
C GLY A 69 5.56 8.89 -7.68
N SER A 70 6.06 9.73 -8.61
CA SER A 70 6.26 11.18 -8.38
C SER A 70 6.99 11.84 -9.56
N GLU A 71 6.49 13.04 -9.94
CA GLU A 71 7.03 14.04 -10.89
C GLU A 71 6.60 13.86 -12.37
N ALA A 72 5.96 14.80 -13.06
CA ALA A 72 5.44 16.13 -12.74
C ALA A 72 4.42 16.50 -13.82
N TYR A 73 3.30 17.11 -13.45
CA TYR A 73 2.37 17.73 -14.40
C TYR A 73 3.04 18.96 -15.03
N THR A 74 3.24 18.92 -16.35
CA THR A 74 3.49 20.11 -17.19
C THR A 74 2.69 19.97 -18.48
N TYR A 75 1.52 20.60 -18.55
CA TYR A 75 1.13 21.57 -19.59
C TYR A 75 -0.19 22.24 -19.21
#